data_AF-A0A9W9UW77-F1
#
_entry.id   AF-A0A9W9UW77-F1
#
_cell.length_a   1.000
_cell.length_b   1.000
_cell.length_c   1.000
_cell.angle_alpha   90.00
_cell.angle_beta   90.00
_cell.angle_gamma   90.00
#
_symmetry.space_group_name_H-M   'P 1'
#
loop_
_entity.id
_entity.type
_entity.pdbx_description
1 polymer ?
#
loop_
_entity_poly.entity_id
_entity_poly.type
_entity_poly.pdbx_seq_one_letter_code
_entity_poly.pdbx_strand_id
1 'polypeptide(L)'
;MSLTKVKLSLKEKLDLLPAVGSILVIYIYALLTGLRRTERQAKTLSLHLGYALFRKTSARMTASQMQYLLPPDLKIYEQYSKSTGGVPESVQLGDGALGHWVGDRNADNVIIWYHGGGFGLPANMGYFKFYAQLVRELQASGKSVAVFSLTYTLAPIAVYPTQLRQAVNCLRYILSQPNRDPSTVFLGGDSAGGNLVGGVLSHLAHPHAEIDVLPLHSNLGGAVMIAPWTLLDKEFPGVKIYDGGDIITEAVAGPWATAYIGPGKRDYYTDLSTAPTDWFTTFPVNSVLITGGGNEIMLPLIQDFAGKFKEGFENVELFVGPGECHVAPVYHLEMGDNNKTEQGNKVEAFLAGLM
;
A
#
# COMPACT_ATOMS: atom_id res chain seq x y z
N MET A 1 10.75 -0.18 19.11
CA MET A 1 9.54 -1.00 19.36
C MET A 1 8.45 -0.29 18.57
N SER A 2 7.85 -0.75 17.48
CA SER A 2 7.75 -2.07 16.81
C SER A 2 9.09 -2.77 16.50
N LEU A 3 9.53 -3.63 17.43
CA LEU A 3 10.78 -4.41 17.37
C LEU A 3 10.51 -5.89 17.57
N THR A 4 9.24 -6.27 17.68
CA THR A 4 8.82 -7.64 17.94
C THR A 4 8.97 -8.43 16.64
N LYS A 5 10.17 -8.97 16.43
CA LYS A 5 10.35 -10.04 15.45
C LYS A 5 9.34 -11.14 15.76
N VAL A 6 8.55 -11.51 14.77
CA VAL A 6 7.64 -12.64 14.86
C VAL A 6 8.41 -13.87 15.33
N LYS A 7 7.92 -14.51 16.39
CA LYS A 7 8.50 -15.76 16.90
C LYS A 7 7.75 -16.92 16.25
N LEU A 8 8.43 -17.64 15.37
CA LEU A 8 7.92 -18.88 14.78
C LEU A 8 8.06 -20.05 15.75
N SER A 9 7.04 -20.91 15.78
CA SER A 9 7.09 -22.24 16.40
C SER A 9 8.12 -23.13 15.68
N LEU A 10 8.51 -24.24 16.32
CA LEU A 10 9.42 -25.22 15.70
C LEU A 10 8.83 -25.79 14.40
N LYS A 11 7.52 -26.06 14.38
CA LYS A 11 6.82 -26.57 13.19
C LYS A 11 6.88 -25.58 12.04
N GLU A 12 6.61 -24.29 12.29
CA GLU A 12 6.67 -23.25 11.27
C GLU A 12 8.09 -23.05 10.74
N LYS A 13 9.12 -23.17 11.59
CA LYS A 13 10.52 -23.12 11.17
C LYS A 13 10.90 -24.31 10.30
N LEU A 14 10.48 -25.52 10.66
CA LEU A 14 10.73 -26.72 9.86
C LEU A 14 10.01 -26.65 8.50
N ASP A 15 8.81 -26.06 8.46
CA ASP A 15 8.05 -25.86 7.23
C ASP A 15 8.72 -24.86 6.25
N LEU A 16 9.62 -23.99 6.72
CA LEU A 16 10.40 -23.11 5.84
C LEU A 16 11.29 -23.89 4.86
N LEU A 17 11.79 -25.08 5.24
CA LEU A 17 12.67 -25.87 4.38
C LEU A 17 12.00 -26.30 3.07
N PRO A 18 10.85 -27.03 3.09
CA PRO A 18 10.13 -27.35 1.85
C PRO A 18 9.57 -26.11 1.17
N ALA A 19 9.25 -25.04 1.90
CA ALA A 19 8.81 -23.78 1.31
C ALA A 19 9.90 -23.17 0.42
N VAL A 20 11.13 -23.00 0.94
CA VAL A 20 12.29 -22.50 0.19
C VAL A 20 12.61 -23.40 -1.00
N GLY A 21 12.58 -24.72 -0.82
CA GLY A 21 12.76 -25.67 -1.92
C GLY A 21 11.77 -25.44 -3.06
N SER A 22 10.48 -25.22 -2.73
CA SER A 22 9.45 -24.96 -3.74
C SER A 22 9.61 -23.60 -4.45
N ILE A 23 10.22 -22.62 -3.78
CA ILE A 23 10.53 -21.31 -4.38
C ILE A 23 11.70 -21.43 -5.36
N LEU A 24 12.71 -22.24 -5.05
CA LEU A 24 13.82 -22.51 -5.99
C LEU A 24 13.32 -23.21 -7.26
N VAL A 25 12.37 -24.15 -7.13
CA VAL A 25 11.74 -24.80 -8.27
C VAL A 25 10.98 -23.79 -9.13
N ILE A 26 10.20 -22.87 -8.53
CA ILE A 26 9.48 -21.86 -9.32
C ILE A 26 10.45 -20.91 -10.03
N TYR A 27 11.59 -20.58 -9.42
CA TYR A 27 12.58 -19.72 -10.02
C TYR A 27 13.15 -20.32 -11.31
N ILE A 28 13.53 -21.60 -11.28
CA ILE A 28 14.03 -22.33 -12.46
C ILE A 28 12.94 -22.40 -13.53
N TYR A 29 11.70 -22.72 -13.14
CA TYR A 29 10.58 -22.76 -14.08
C TYR A 29 10.31 -21.38 -14.73
N ALA A 30 10.35 -20.31 -13.96
CA ALA A 30 10.16 -18.94 -14.44
C ALA A 30 11.33 -18.48 -15.35
N LEU A 31 12.55 -18.93 -15.09
CA LEU A 31 13.69 -18.71 -16.01
C LEU A 31 13.44 -19.36 -17.38
N LEU A 32 13.01 -20.63 -17.38
CA LEU A 32 12.76 -21.39 -18.61
C LEU A 32 11.57 -20.83 -19.41
N THR A 33 10.48 -20.49 -18.73
CA THR A 33 9.26 -19.95 -19.36
C THR A 33 9.39 -18.47 -19.73
N GLY A 34 10.26 -17.74 -19.03
CA GLY A 34 10.51 -16.32 -19.28
C GLY A 34 10.95 -16.02 -20.72
N LEU A 35 11.69 -16.92 -21.36
CA LEU A 35 12.13 -16.71 -22.75
C LEU A 35 10.99 -16.73 -23.76
N ARG A 36 9.79 -17.19 -23.38
CA ARG A 36 8.59 -17.29 -24.22
C ARG A 36 7.46 -16.38 -23.74
N ARG A 37 7.79 -15.29 -23.03
CA ARG A 37 6.79 -14.34 -22.53
C ARG A 37 5.98 -13.71 -23.66
N THR A 38 4.72 -13.43 -23.34
CA THR A 38 3.79 -12.65 -24.18
C THR A 38 3.45 -11.33 -23.51
N GLU A 39 2.71 -10.47 -24.20
CA GLU A 39 2.20 -9.18 -23.68
C GLU A 39 1.32 -9.32 -22.42
N ARG A 40 0.78 -10.52 -22.17
CA ARG A 40 0.01 -10.83 -20.94
C ARG A 40 0.89 -11.00 -19.70
N GLN A 41 2.21 -10.98 -19.86
CA GLN A 41 3.19 -11.19 -18.79
C GLN A 41 4.06 -9.95 -18.61
N ALA A 42 4.85 -9.97 -17.53
CA ALA A 42 5.77 -8.88 -17.22
C ALA A 42 6.68 -8.50 -18.41
N LYS A 43 6.86 -7.20 -18.60
CA LYS A 43 7.62 -6.62 -19.73
C LYS A 43 9.08 -7.09 -19.78
N THR A 44 9.71 -7.26 -18.62
CA THR A 44 11.13 -7.63 -18.50
C THR A 44 11.32 -9.00 -17.84
N LEU A 45 12.48 -9.62 -18.05
CA LEU A 45 12.80 -10.90 -17.40
C LEU A 45 12.91 -10.76 -15.88
N SER A 46 13.48 -9.67 -15.38
CA SER A 46 13.60 -9.41 -13.93
C SER A 46 12.22 -9.34 -13.28
N LEU A 47 11.29 -8.56 -13.85
CA LEU A 47 9.91 -8.49 -13.36
C LEU A 47 9.23 -9.85 -13.42
N HIS A 48 9.39 -10.61 -14.52
CA HIS A 48 8.78 -11.93 -14.64
C HIS A 48 9.22 -12.89 -13.53
N LEU A 49 10.52 -12.92 -13.23
CA LEU A 49 11.07 -13.72 -12.15
C LEU A 49 10.57 -13.22 -10.79
N GLY A 50 10.59 -11.91 -10.56
CA GLY A 50 10.11 -11.29 -9.33
C GLY A 50 8.62 -11.58 -9.07
N TYR A 51 7.77 -11.51 -10.10
CA TYR A 51 6.35 -11.81 -9.98
C TYR A 51 6.13 -13.28 -9.63
N ALA A 52 6.81 -14.19 -10.34
CA ALA A 52 6.71 -15.62 -10.04
C ALA A 52 7.18 -15.98 -8.62
N LEU A 53 8.26 -15.35 -8.16
CA LEU A 53 8.77 -15.52 -6.80
C LEU A 53 7.78 -14.97 -5.77
N PHE A 54 7.24 -13.77 -5.98
CA PHE A 54 6.29 -13.17 -5.05
C PHE A 54 5.00 -13.99 -4.96
N ARG A 55 4.39 -14.35 -6.10
CA ARG A 55 3.21 -15.23 -6.15
C ARG A 55 3.46 -16.54 -5.41
N LYS A 56 4.60 -17.18 -5.66
CA LYS A 56 4.92 -18.46 -5.01
C LYS A 56 5.15 -18.31 -3.51
N THR A 57 5.87 -17.26 -3.09
CA THR A 57 6.19 -17.01 -1.69
C THR A 57 4.92 -16.73 -0.90
N SER A 58 4.10 -15.80 -1.39
CA SER A 58 2.84 -15.40 -0.75
C SER A 58 1.81 -16.54 -0.71
N ALA A 59 1.76 -17.41 -1.73
CA ALA A 59 0.89 -18.58 -1.73
C ALA A 59 1.40 -19.74 -0.84
N ARG A 60 2.72 -19.79 -0.53
CA ARG A 60 3.33 -20.91 0.21
C ARG A 60 3.57 -20.61 1.68
N MET A 61 3.84 -19.36 2.04
CA MET A 61 4.25 -18.95 3.38
C MET A 61 3.14 -18.16 4.07
N THR A 62 3.04 -18.31 5.39
CA THR A 62 2.19 -17.45 6.22
C THR A 62 2.77 -16.04 6.33
N ALA A 63 1.96 -15.04 6.69
CA ALA A 63 2.44 -13.69 7.00
C ALA A 63 3.55 -13.71 8.06
N SER A 64 3.38 -14.53 9.10
CA SER A 64 4.39 -14.75 10.15
C SER A 64 5.72 -15.28 9.59
N GLN A 65 5.68 -16.27 8.68
CA GLN A 65 6.89 -16.81 8.05
C GLN A 65 7.58 -15.76 7.17
N MET A 66 6.81 -14.97 6.41
CA MET A 66 7.37 -13.89 5.59
C MET A 66 7.99 -12.79 6.46
N GLN A 67 7.31 -12.34 7.51
CA GLN A 67 7.86 -11.37 8.47
C GLN A 67 9.11 -11.88 9.21
N TYR A 68 9.23 -13.19 9.42
CA TYR A 68 10.42 -13.77 10.01
C TYR A 68 11.65 -13.65 9.10
N LEU A 69 11.45 -13.74 7.78
CA LEU A 69 12.51 -13.68 6.78
C LEU A 69 12.82 -12.24 6.34
N LEU A 70 11.80 -11.38 6.28
CA LEU A 70 11.94 -10.01 5.83
C LEU A 70 12.48 -9.10 6.95
N PRO A 71 13.32 -8.11 6.62
CA PRO A 71 13.67 -7.06 7.57
C PRO A 71 12.43 -6.22 7.93
N PRO A 72 12.35 -5.68 9.17
CA PRO A 72 11.29 -4.75 9.54
C PRO A 72 11.45 -3.42 8.82
N ASP A 73 10.35 -2.67 8.70
CA ASP A 73 10.22 -1.38 8.00
C ASP A 73 11.30 -0.38 8.43
N LEU A 74 11.49 -0.21 9.73
CA LEU A 74 12.50 0.70 10.29
C LEU A 74 13.91 0.36 9.77
N LYS A 75 14.24 -0.93 9.64
CA LYS A 75 15.55 -1.34 9.13
C LYS A 75 15.68 -1.07 7.64
N ILE A 76 14.62 -1.26 6.85
CA ILE A 76 14.61 -0.88 5.44
C ILE A 76 14.78 0.63 5.29
N TYR A 77 14.07 1.43 6.08
CA TYR A 77 14.20 2.88 6.09
C TYR A 77 15.63 3.32 6.46
N GLU A 78 16.22 2.77 7.52
CA GLU A 78 17.61 3.04 7.91
C GLU A 78 18.60 2.69 6.79
N GLN A 79 18.40 1.55 6.11
CA GLN A 79 19.20 1.15 4.96
C GLN A 79 19.05 2.13 3.80
N TYR A 80 17.82 2.57 3.50
CA TYR A 80 17.53 3.57 2.50
C TYR A 80 18.24 4.89 2.81
N SER A 81 18.03 5.47 4.00
CA SER A 81 18.64 6.74 4.41
C SER A 81 20.16 6.68 4.32
N LYS A 82 20.76 5.56 4.77
CA LYS A 82 22.22 5.36 4.64
C LYS A 82 22.66 5.32 3.18
N SER A 83 21.90 4.66 2.29
CA SER A 83 22.22 4.55 0.87
C SER A 83 22.16 5.89 0.13
N THR A 84 21.37 6.85 0.62
CA THR A 84 21.25 8.20 0.07
C THR A 84 22.12 9.23 0.80
N GLY A 85 22.93 8.81 1.78
CA GLY A 85 23.74 9.70 2.61
C GLY A 85 22.93 10.57 3.59
N GLY A 86 21.64 10.29 3.77
CA GLY A 86 20.76 11.00 4.70
C GLY A 86 20.83 10.43 6.12
N VAL A 87 20.31 11.19 7.07
CA VAL A 87 20.10 10.74 8.46
C VAL A 87 18.65 10.24 8.58
N PRO A 88 18.40 9.03 9.12
CA PRO A 88 17.04 8.56 9.37
C PRO A 88 16.29 9.51 10.31
N GLU A 89 15.12 10.01 9.87
CA GLU A 89 14.25 10.88 10.66
C GLU A 89 12.93 10.15 10.94
N SER A 90 12.87 9.54 12.13
CA SER A 90 11.70 8.77 12.57
C SER A 90 11.02 9.41 13.77
N VAL A 91 9.69 9.32 13.81
CA VAL A 91 8.84 9.84 14.88
C VAL A 91 7.99 8.72 15.47
N GLN A 92 7.85 8.69 16.79
CA GLN A 92 6.91 7.79 17.48
C GLN A 92 5.50 8.40 17.40
N LEU A 93 4.52 7.64 16.90
CA LEU A 93 3.16 8.11 16.68
C LEU A 93 2.14 7.61 17.73
N GLY A 94 2.63 6.93 18.77
CA GLY A 94 1.79 6.21 19.73
C GLY A 94 1.40 4.81 19.23
N ASP A 95 0.90 3.97 20.15
CA ASP A 95 0.45 2.60 19.87
C ASP A 95 1.45 1.70 19.12
N GLY A 96 2.76 1.99 19.23
CA GLY A 96 3.82 1.25 18.57
C GLY A 96 4.07 1.59 17.10
N ALA A 97 3.36 2.58 16.54
CA ALA A 97 3.56 3.06 15.18
C ALA A 97 4.71 4.07 15.08
N LEU A 98 5.37 4.08 13.91
CA LEU A 98 6.41 5.04 13.57
C LEU A 98 6.02 5.80 12.31
N GLY A 99 6.49 7.04 12.18
CA GLY A 99 6.47 7.78 10.94
C GLY A 99 7.88 8.10 10.47
N HIS A 100 8.13 8.05 9.17
CA HIS A 100 9.46 8.24 8.57
C HIS A 100 9.41 9.34 7.52
N TRP A 101 10.29 10.34 7.64
CA TRP A 101 10.39 11.43 6.66
C TRP A 101 11.24 11.03 5.45
N VAL A 102 10.76 11.37 4.25
CA VAL A 102 11.52 11.34 3.00
C VAL A 102 11.34 12.71 2.32
N GLY A 103 12.45 13.42 2.10
CA GLY A 103 12.46 14.82 1.66
C GLY A 103 12.62 15.80 2.83
N ASP A 104 12.38 17.09 2.58
CA ASP A 104 12.47 18.13 3.62
C ASP A 104 11.18 18.17 4.44
N ARG A 105 11.25 17.82 5.72
CA ARG A 105 10.08 17.84 6.63
C ARG A 105 9.39 19.20 6.76
N ASN A 106 10.08 20.29 6.38
CA ASN A 106 9.53 21.64 6.40
C ASN A 106 8.85 22.03 5.08
N ALA A 107 8.68 21.08 4.15
CA ALA A 107 7.98 21.31 2.91
C ALA A 107 6.55 21.80 3.11
N ASP A 108 6.08 22.63 2.17
CA ASP A 108 4.76 23.26 2.19
C ASP A 108 3.66 22.21 2.12
N ASN A 109 3.89 21.12 1.37
CA ASN A 109 2.98 20.00 1.21
C ASN A 109 3.54 18.72 1.84
N VAL A 110 2.68 17.90 2.45
CA VAL A 110 3.06 16.59 2.99
C VAL A 110 2.13 15.52 2.43
N ILE A 111 2.73 14.48 1.86
CA ILE A 111 2.01 13.25 1.46
C ILE A 111 2.23 12.23 2.57
N ILE A 112 1.17 11.88 3.29
CA ILE A 112 1.19 10.78 4.24
C ILE A 112 1.00 9.49 3.46
N TRP A 113 1.98 8.58 3.49
CA TRP A 113 1.87 7.31 2.78
C TRP A 113 1.62 6.15 3.74
N TYR A 114 0.59 5.36 3.44
CA TYR A 114 0.30 4.07 4.06
C TYR A 114 0.72 2.97 3.10
N HIS A 115 1.74 2.18 3.44
CA HIS A 115 2.24 1.13 2.54
C HIS A 115 1.26 -0.05 2.46
N GLY A 116 1.28 -0.77 1.34
CA GLY A 116 0.58 -2.04 1.13
C GLY A 116 1.24 -3.24 1.79
N GLY A 117 1.02 -4.44 1.24
CA GLY A 117 1.53 -5.70 1.82
C GLY A 117 0.51 -6.48 2.64
N GLY A 118 -0.79 -6.29 2.34
CA GLY A 118 -1.86 -7.09 2.93
C GLY A 118 -2.00 -6.95 4.45
N PHE A 119 -1.62 -5.79 5.00
CA PHE A 119 -1.48 -5.51 6.43
C PHE A 119 -0.45 -6.39 7.17
N GLY A 120 0.19 -7.34 6.49
CA GLY A 120 1.02 -8.38 7.09
C GLY A 120 2.46 -8.38 6.59
N LEU A 121 2.83 -7.54 5.65
CA LEU A 121 4.21 -7.42 5.15
C LEU A 121 4.73 -5.99 5.40
N PRO A 122 6.01 -5.85 5.75
CA PRO A 122 6.64 -4.55 5.92
C PRO A 122 6.81 -3.84 4.58
N ALA A 123 6.94 -2.51 4.63
CA ALA A 123 7.44 -1.71 3.53
C ALA A 123 8.82 -2.23 3.08
N ASN A 124 8.94 -2.52 1.79
CA ASN A 124 10.18 -2.87 1.09
C ASN A 124 10.97 -1.64 0.61
N MET A 125 12.14 -1.86 0.00
CA MET A 125 13.01 -0.79 -0.48
C MET A 125 12.39 -0.03 -1.66
N GLY A 126 11.56 -0.70 -2.47
CA GLY A 126 10.75 -0.09 -3.53
C GLY A 126 9.92 1.11 -3.08
N TYR A 127 9.34 1.07 -1.88
CA TYR A 127 8.55 2.20 -1.34
C TYR A 127 9.41 3.45 -1.18
N PHE A 128 10.56 3.34 -0.51
CA PHE A 128 11.41 4.49 -0.26
C PHE A 128 12.04 5.03 -1.55
N LYS A 129 12.34 4.16 -2.52
CA LYS A 129 12.72 4.59 -3.87
C LYS A 129 11.59 5.36 -4.56
N PHE A 130 10.35 4.86 -4.47
CA PHE A 130 9.17 5.52 -5.03
C PHE A 130 8.92 6.88 -4.39
N TYR A 131 8.99 6.99 -3.06
CA TYR A 131 8.84 8.26 -2.35
C TYR A 131 9.92 9.27 -2.74
N ALA A 132 11.17 8.83 -2.81
CA ALA A 132 12.30 9.68 -3.21
C ALA A 132 12.13 10.18 -4.66
N GLN A 133 11.64 9.30 -5.54
CA GLN A 133 11.33 9.65 -6.91
C GLN A 133 10.20 10.69 -6.98
N LEU A 134 9.10 10.46 -6.27
CA LEU A 134 7.95 11.36 -6.24
C LEU A 134 8.33 12.75 -5.70
N VAL A 135 9.08 12.81 -4.60
CA VAL A 135 9.58 14.07 -4.02
C VAL A 135 10.44 14.81 -5.03
N ARG A 136 11.42 14.14 -5.64
CA ARG A 136 12.33 14.74 -6.62
C ARG A 136 11.58 15.30 -7.82
N GLU A 137 10.58 14.58 -8.32
CA GLU A 137 9.84 14.93 -9.53
C GLU A 137 8.88 16.10 -9.29
N LEU A 138 8.14 16.06 -8.18
CA LEU A 138 7.31 17.18 -7.76
C LEU A 138 8.14 18.43 -7.47
N GLN A 139 9.32 18.30 -6.84
CA GLN A 139 10.26 19.41 -6.66
C GLN A 139 10.77 19.97 -8.00
N ALA A 140 11.08 19.11 -8.96
CA ALA A 140 11.47 19.54 -10.30
C ALA A 140 10.34 20.30 -11.04
N SER A 141 9.08 20.04 -10.67
CA SER A 141 7.90 20.79 -11.13
C SER A 141 7.59 22.06 -10.30
N GLY A 142 8.47 22.43 -9.37
CA GLY A 142 8.34 23.63 -8.54
C GLY A 142 7.46 23.45 -7.30
N LYS A 143 7.16 22.22 -6.89
CA LYS A 143 6.36 21.92 -5.69
C LYS A 143 7.25 21.60 -4.49
N SER A 144 7.02 22.31 -3.38
CA SER A 144 7.63 22.01 -2.09
C SER A 144 6.88 20.85 -1.43
N VAL A 145 7.46 19.65 -1.43
CA VAL A 145 6.81 18.43 -0.93
C VAL A 145 7.76 17.50 -0.17
N ALA A 146 7.22 16.83 0.83
CA ALA A 146 7.82 15.67 1.48
C ALA A 146 6.82 14.52 1.64
N VAL A 147 7.34 13.31 1.80
CA VAL A 147 6.54 12.13 2.13
C VAL A 147 6.77 11.77 3.59
N PHE A 148 5.68 11.51 4.32
CA PHE A 148 5.70 10.96 5.66
C PHE A 148 5.12 9.54 5.65
N SER A 149 5.99 8.54 5.66
CA SER A 149 5.60 7.13 5.55
C SER A 149 5.27 6.55 6.93
N LEU A 150 4.06 6.00 7.08
CA LEU A 150 3.66 5.27 8.28
C LEU A 150 4.24 3.86 8.27
N THR A 151 4.83 3.46 9.39
CA THR A 151 5.05 2.06 9.78
C THR A 151 4.00 1.68 10.82
N TYR A 152 2.96 0.99 10.38
CA TYR A 152 1.90 0.47 11.24
C TYR A 152 2.25 -0.95 11.73
N THR A 153 1.60 -1.40 12.80
CA THR A 153 1.82 -2.74 13.34
C THR A 153 1.18 -3.79 12.44
N LEU A 154 1.97 -4.78 12.02
CA LEU A 154 1.52 -5.77 11.05
C LEU A 154 0.62 -6.86 11.68
N ALA A 155 -0.34 -7.35 10.92
CA ALA A 155 -1.06 -8.58 11.24
C ALA A 155 -0.12 -9.79 11.13
N PRO A 156 -0.23 -10.80 12.01
CA PRO A 156 -1.23 -10.97 13.05
C PRO A 156 -0.80 -10.40 14.43
N ILE A 157 0.29 -9.61 14.52
CA ILE A 157 0.74 -9.04 15.80
C ILE A 157 -0.32 -8.09 16.36
N ALA A 158 -0.93 -7.29 15.49
CA ALA A 158 -2.12 -6.51 15.78
C ALA A 158 -3.17 -6.73 14.69
N VAL A 159 -4.43 -6.56 15.05
CA VAL A 159 -5.59 -6.76 14.18
C VAL A 159 -6.42 -5.48 14.09
N TYR A 160 -7.33 -5.44 13.12
CA TYR A 160 -8.32 -4.36 12.97
C TYR A 160 -9.02 -4.07 14.32
N PRO A 161 -9.19 -2.78 14.73
CA PRO A 161 -8.89 -1.53 14.00
C PRO A 161 -7.53 -0.89 14.33
N THR A 162 -6.52 -1.65 14.78
CA THR A 162 -5.23 -1.08 15.24
C THR A 162 -4.50 -0.29 14.15
N GLN A 163 -4.39 -0.84 12.95
CA GLN A 163 -3.70 -0.19 11.82
C GLN A 163 -4.44 1.08 11.37
N LEU A 164 -5.76 1.07 11.40
CA LEU A 164 -6.59 2.25 11.11
C LEU A 164 -6.37 3.35 12.17
N ARG A 165 -6.37 2.98 13.45
CA ARG A 165 -6.03 3.91 14.55
C ARG A 165 -4.65 4.53 14.35
N GLN A 166 -3.65 3.73 14.01
CA GLN A 166 -2.29 4.21 13.74
C GLN A 166 -2.23 5.11 12.50
N ALA A 167 -3.02 4.84 11.46
CA ALA A 167 -3.15 5.71 10.28
C ALA A 167 -3.77 7.07 10.62
N VAL A 168 -4.82 7.09 11.45
CA VAL A 168 -5.44 8.32 11.97
C VAL A 168 -4.47 9.06 12.89
N ASN A 169 -3.71 8.37 13.75
CA ASN A 169 -2.68 8.98 14.59
C ASN A 169 -1.55 9.62 13.75
N CYS A 170 -1.20 8.99 12.63
CA CYS A 170 -0.24 9.55 11.67
C CYS A 170 -0.73 10.89 11.10
N LEU A 171 -1.99 10.94 10.65
CA LEU A 171 -2.62 12.18 10.17
C LEU A 171 -2.69 13.23 11.27
N ARG A 172 -3.12 12.84 12.49
CA ARG A 172 -3.16 13.73 13.66
C ARG A 172 -1.81 14.35 13.96
N TYR A 173 -0.74 13.57 13.91
CA TYR A 173 0.62 14.07 14.13
C TYR A 173 1.04 15.11 13.09
N ILE A 174 0.74 14.88 11.81
CA ILE A 174 1.07 15.84 10.75
C ILE A 174 0.27 17.13 10.93
N LEU A 175 -1.03 17.04 11.21
CA LEU A 175 -1.89 18.21 11.44
C LEU A 175 -1.56 18.96 12.73
N SER A 176 -0.89 18.31 13.70
CA SER A 176 -0.39 19.00 14.90
C SER A 176 0.92 19.74 14.68
N GLN A 177 1.56 19.60 13.51
CA GLN A 177 2.79 20.34 13.21
C GLN A 177 2.47 21.83 12.99
N PRO A 178 3.39 22.74 13.38
CA PRO A 178 3.19 24.17 13.16
C PRO A 178 2.94 24.49 11.68
N ASN A 179 2.00 25.40 11.43
CA ASN A 179 1.66 25.90 10.09
C ASN A 179 1.19 24.81 9.10
N ARG A 180 0.67 23.68 9.58
CA ARG A 180 0.07 22.66 8.73
C ARG A 180 -1.44 22.87 8.59
N ASP A 181 -1.88 23.24 7.40
CA ASP A 181 -3.30 23.24 7.04
C ASP A 181 -3.69 21.89 6.42
N PRO A 182 -4.88 21.32 6.70
CA PRO A 182 -5.36 20.11 6.05
C PRO A 182 -5.29 20.18 4.52
N SER A 183 -5.52 21.36 3.92
CA SER A 183 -5.47 21.55 2.48
C SER A 183 -4.09 21.31 1.85
N THR A 184 -3.00 21.32 2.65
CA THR A 184 -1.64 20.98 2.19
C THR A 184 -1.21 19.56 2.58
N VAL A 185 -2.12 18.77 3.14
CA VAL A 185 -1.90 17.37 3.50
C VAL A 185 -2.62 16.47 2.51
N PHE A 186 -1.88 15.52 1.96
CA PHE A 186 -2.36 14.53 1.01
C PHE A 186 -2.25 13.14 1.62
N LEU A 187 -3.21 12.27 1.33
CA LEU A 187 -3.14 10.85 1.68
C LEU A 187 -2.68 10.06 0.46
N GLY A 188 -1.79 9.11 0.67
CA GLY A 188 -1.35 8.16 -0.33
C GLY A 188 -1.33 6.76 0.25
N GLY A 189 -1.67 5.77 -0.55
CA GLY A 189 -1.53 4.39 -0.15
C GLY A 189 -1.80 3.43 -1.28
N ASP A 190 -1.32 2.21 -1.11
CA ASP A 190 -1.43 1.15 -2.11
C ASP A 190 -1.95 -0.15 -1.51
N SER A 191 -2.73 -0.94 -2.25
CA SER A 191 -3.23 -2.23 -1.77
C SER A 191 -3.92 -2.09 -0.40
N ALA A 192 -3.45 -2.79 0.64
CA ALA A 192 -3.86 -2.61 2.04
C ALA A 192 -3.67 -1.18 2.59
N GLY A 193 -2.64 -0.46 2.15
CA GLY A 193 -2.45 0.95 2.46
C GLY A 193 -3.48 1.85 1.77
N GLY A 194 -3.89 1.49 0.55
CA GLY A 194 -5.01 2.13 -0.14
C GLY A 194 -6.33 1.91 0.60
N ASN A 195 -6.52 0.73 1.20
CA ASN A 195 -7.62 0.48 2.13
C ASN A 195 -7.57 1.45 3.33
N LEU A 196 -6.39 1.61 3.97
CA LEU A 196 -6.22 2.56 5.07
C LEU A 196 -6.52 4.00 4.67
N VAL A 197 -6.20 4.44 3.44
CA VAL A 197 -6.60 5.77 2.94
C VAL A 197 -8.11 5.94 3.03
N GLY A 198 -8.89 5.01 2.45
CA GLY A 198 -10.35 5.10 2.48
C GLY A 198 -10.94 4.87 3.88
N GLY A 199 -10.31 4.05 4.72
CA GLY A 199 -10.67 3.89 6.12
C GLY A 199 -10.46 5.17 6.94
N VAL A 200 -9.36 5.91 6.70
CA VAL A 200 -9.10 7.22 7.32
C VAL A 200 -10.14 8.23 6.86
N LEU A 201 -10.42 8.32 5.55
CA LEU A 201 -11.48 9.21 5.05
C LEU A 201 -12.86 8.87 5.64
N SER A 202 -13.17 7.58 5.76
CA SER A 202 -14.38 7.11 6.44
C SER A 202 -14.41 7.52 7.91
N HIS A 203 -13.29 7.42 8.64
CA HIS A 203 -13.21 7.86 10.04
C HIS A 203 -13.40 9.36 10.20
N LEU A 204 -12.86 10.16 9.27
CA LEU A 204 -13.01 11.61 9.30
C LEU A 204 -14.46 12.06 9.04
N ALA A 205 -15.18 11.35 8.17
CA ALA A 205 -16.58 11.62 7.86
C ALA A 205 -17.56 11.01 8.89
N HIS A 206 -17.26 9.79 9.34
CA HIS A 206 -18.08 8.95 10.19
C HIS A 206 -17.18 8.34 11.29
N PRO A 207 -17.05 8.97 12.46
CA PRO A 207 -16.08 8.54 13.46
C PRO A 207 -16.26 7.10 13.93
N HIS A 208 -15.21 6.28 13.72
CA HIS A 208 -15.14 4.92 14.24
C HIS A 208 -15.15 4.93 15.78
N ALA A 209 -16.03 4.15 16.41
CA ALA A 209 -16.28 4.20 17.86
C ALA A 209 -15.05 3.94 18.75
N GLU A 210 -14.09 3.14 18.26
CA GLU A 210 -12.87 2.82 19.01
C GLU A 210 -11.73 3.81 18.78
N ILE A 211 -11.84 4.78 17.89
CA ILE A 211 -10.74 5.69 17.52
C ILE A 211 -11.15 7.13 17.88
N ASP A 212 -10.25 7.86 18.54
CA ASP A 212 -10.51 9.26 18.91
C ASP A 212 -10.79 10.11 17.66
N VAL A 213 -11.85 10.92 17.73
CA VAL A 213 -12.25 11.83 16.66
C VAL A 213 -11.09 12.73 16.26
N LEU A 214 -10.89 12.90 14.96
CA LEU A 214 -9.95 13.88 14.40
C LEU A 214 -10.73 14.94 13.61
N PRO A 215 -11.09 16.08 14.23
CA PRO A 215 -11.80 17.14 13.53
C PRO A 215 -10.88 17.80 12.51
N LEU A 216 -11.42 18.10 11.33
CA LEU A 216 -10.76 18.91 10.31
C LEU A 216 -11.50 20.23 10.14
N HIS A 217 -10.76 21.33 10.01
CA HIS A 217 -11.31 22.65 9.71
C HIS A 217 -11.39 22.96 8.21
N SER A 218 -10.75 22.14 7.37
CA SER A 218 -10.79 22.20 5.91
C SER A 218 -10.59 20.79 5.33
N ASN A 219 -10.88 20.61 4.04
CA ASN A 219 -10.64 19.34 3.35
C ASN A 219 -9.15 19.06 3.18
N LEU A 220 -8.79 17.78 3.14
CA LEU A 220 -7.46 17.34 2.71
C LEU A 220 -7.20 17.70 1.25
N GLY A 221 -5.95 18.01 0.91
CA GLY A 221 -5.55 18.46 -0.44
C GLY A 221 -5.88 17.44 -1.54
N GLY A 222 -5.79 16.14 -1.23
CA GLY A 222 -6.15 15.06 -2.13
C GLY A 222 -5.81 13.68 -1.56
N ALA A 223 -6.31 12.63 -2.19
CA ALA A 223 -5.99 11.25 -1.85
C ALA A 223 -5.59 10.43 -3.09
N VAL A 224 -4.61 9.55 -2.92
CA VAL A 224 -4.14 8.61 -3.95
C VAL A 224 -4.26 7.18 -3.41
N MET A 225 -4.92 6.32 -4.18
CA MET A 225 -5.14 4.91 -3.88
C MET A 225 -4.61 4.06 -5.06
N ILE A 226 -3.44 3.45 -4.91
CA ILE A 226 -2.85 2.58 -5.94
C ILE A 226 -3.30 1.14 -5.73
N ALA A 227 -4.06 0.61 -6.67
CA ALA A 227 -4.63 -0.74 -6.62
C ALA A 227 -5.24 -1.08 -5.23
N PRO A 228 -6.18 -0.27 -4.73
CA PRO A 228 -6.62 -0.39 -3.34
C PRO A 228 -7.37 -1.70 -3.08
N TRP A 229 -7.11 -2.29 -1.91
CA TRP A 229 -7.78 -3.51 -1.48
C TRP A 229 -9.07 -3.18 -0.72
N THR A 230 -10.16 -2.88 -1.43
CA THR A 230 -11.40 -2.32 -0.84
C THR A 230 -12.49 -3.33 -0.54
N LEU A 231 -12.23 -4.62 -0.78
CA LEU A 231 -13.14 -5.72 -0.49
C LEU A 231 -12.34 -6.90 0.05
N LEU A 232 -12.50 -7.20 1.33
CA LEU A 232 -11.88 -8.35 2.00
C LEU A 232 -12.81 -9.58 1.96
N ASP A 233 -14.04 -9.42 1.49
CA ASP A 233 -14.99 -10.51 1.29
C ASP A 233 -14.92 -11.15 -0.10
N LYS A 234 -14.84 -12.49 -0.12
CA LYS A 234 -14.95 -13.35 -1.32
C LYS A 234 -14.47 -12.65 -2.60
N GLU A 235 -13.18 -12.33 -2.62
CA GLU A 235 -12.59 -11.50 -3.67
C GLU A 235 -12.76 -12.07 -5.08
N PHE A 236 -12.96 -13.39 -5.22
CA PHE A 236 -13.03 -14.04 -6.52
C PHE A 236 -14.15 -15.08 -6.59
N PRO A 237 -14.90 -15.16 -7.71
CA PRO A 237 -16.06 -16.05 -7.88
C PRO A 237 -15.69 -17.54 -8.04
N GLY A 238 -14.53 -17.99 -7.57
CA GLY A 238 -14.05 -19.37 -7.69
C GLY A 238 -13.67 -19.79 -9.12
N VAL A 239 -13.54 -18.82 -10.03
CA VAL A 239 -13.07 -19.02 -11.39
C VAL A 239 -11.57 -18.78 -11.41
N LYS A 240 -10.79 -19.74 -11.92
CA LYS A 240 -9.34 -19.60 -12.03
C LYS A 240 -8.96 -18.42 -12.93
N ILE A 241 -8.38 -17.38 -12.34
CA ILE A 241 -7.87 -16.20 -13.06
C ILE A 241 -6.44 -16.47 -13.54
N TYR A 242 -6.09 -15.92 -14.70
CA TYR A 242 -4.70 -15.90 -15.16
C TYR A 242 -3.93 -14.81 -14.40
N ASP A 243 -2.96 -15.20 -13.58
CA ASP A 243 -2.18 -14.33 -12.71
C ASP A 243 -0.73 -14.08 -13.22
N GLY A 244 -0.40 -14.56 -14.42
CA GLY A 244 0.97 -14.54 -14.94
C GLY A 244 1.54 -13.14 -15.15
N GLY A 245 0.67 -12.15 -15.36
CA GLY A 245 0.99 -10.73 -15.49
C GLY A 245 0.96 -9.94 -14.17
N ASP A 246 0.65 -10.59 -13.05
CA ASP A 246 0.45 -9.94 -11.76
C ASP A 246 1.39 -10.48 -10.67
N ILE A 247 1.58 -9.75 -9.58
CA ILE A 247 2.35 -10.20 -8.41
C ILE A 247 1.48 -10.96 -7.40
N ILE A 248 0.17 -10.72 -7.36
CA ILE A 248 -0.77 -11.39 -6.44
C ILE A 248 -1.52 -12.53 -7.13
N THR A 249 -2.11 -13.40 -6.31
CA THR A 249 -2.96 -14.52 -6.74
C THR A 249 -4.18 -14.59 -5.84
N GLU A 250 -5.23 -15.31 -6.24
CA GLU A 250 -6.40 -15.55 -5.39
C GLU A 250 -6.06 -16.20 -4.04
N ALA A 251 -4.91 -16.88 -3.92
CA ALA A 251 -4.51 -17.62 -2.74
C ALA A 251 -4.12 -16.74 -1.55
N VAL A 252 -3.77 -15.46 -1.76
CA VAL A 252 -3.20 -14.59 -0.70
C VAL A 252 -4.28 -13.85 0.08
N ALA A 253 -5.39 -13.53 -0.60
CA ALA A 253 -6.53 -12.77 -0.12
C ALA A 253 -7.08 -13.27 1.22
N GLY A 254 -7.58 -14.51 1.25
CA GLY A 254 -8.26 -15.08 2.41
C GLY A 254 -7.38 -15.14 3.67
N PRO A 255 -6.17 -15.73 3.62
CA PRO A 255 -5.28 -15.78 4.77
C PRO A 255 -4.88 -14.40 5.31
N TRP A 256 -4.62 -13.42 4.44
CA TRP A 256 -4.24 -12.07 4.85
C TRP A 256 -5.42 -11.30 5.45
N ALA A 257 -6.60 -11.37 4.83
CA ALA A 257 -7.83 -10.79 5.36
C ALA A 257 -8.17 -11.39 6.74
N THR A 258 -8.04 -12.71 6.90
CA THR A 258 -8.27 -13.40 8.18
C THR A 258 -7.28 -12.94 9.25
N ALA A 259 -5.99 -12.82 8.90
CA ALA A 259 -4.97 -12.34 9.83
C ALA A 259 -5.20 -10.89 10.26
N TYR A 260 -5.66 -10.04 9.34
CA TYR A 260 -5.94 -8.63 9.59
C TYR A 260 -7.20 -8.42 10.44
N ILE A 261 -8.32 -9.04 10.06
CA ILE A 261 -9.59 -8.89 10.78
C ILE A 261 -9.53 -9.56 12.15
N GLY A 262 -8.86 -10.71 12.27
CA GLY A 262 -8.80 -11.47 13.52
C GLY A 262 -10.20 -11.79 14.06
N PRO A 263 -10.50 -11.51 15.34
CA PRO A 263 -11.84 -11.69 15.92
C PRO A 263 -12.82 -10.54 15.59
N GLY A 264 -12.34 -9.49 14.91
CA GLY A 264 -13.13 -8.32 14.55
C GLY A 264 -14.21 -8.62 13.51
N LYS A 265 -14.97 -7.59 13.16
CA LYS A 265 -15.97 -7.64 12.09
C LYS A 265 -15.53 -6.70 10.98
N ARG A 266 -15.81 -7.12 9.75
CA ARG A 266 -15.73 -6.25 8.58
C ARG A 266 -16.83 -5.20 8.63
N ASP A 267 -16.51 -4.03 8.11
CA ASP A 267 -17.40 -2.87 8.06
C ASP A 267 -16.99 -1.96 6.89
N TYR A 268 -17.50 -0.73 6.85
CA TYR A 268 -17.22 0.21 5.75
C TYR A 268 -15.84 0.86 5.82
N TYR A 269 -15.08 0.65 6.90
CA TYR A 269 -13.69 1.08 7.00
C TYR A 269 -12.74 0.03 6.39
N THR A 270 -13.10 -1.26 6.47
CA THR A 270 -12.32 -2.37 5.89
C THR A 270 -12.80 -2.79 4.50
N ASP A 271 -14.09 -2.66 4.21
CA ASP A 271 -14.72 -3.16 2.98
C ASP A 271 -15.50 -2.02 2.30
N LEU A 272 -14.79 -0.96 1.91
CA LEU A 272 -15.35 0.22 1.24
C LEU A 272 -16.21 -0.11 0.02
N SER A 273 -15.89 -1.19 -0.72
CA SER A 273 -16.71 -1.64 -1.86
C SER A 273 -18.13 -2.03 -1.44
N THR A 274 -18.35 -2.39 -0.17
CA THR A 274 -19.68 -2.76 0.37
C THR A 274 -20.46 -1.56 0.91
N ALA A 275 -19.81 -0.44 1.21
CA ALA A 275 -20.45 0.76 1.77
C ALA A 275 -21.49 1.35 0.79
N PRO A 276 -22.63 1.89 1.25
CA PRO A 276 -23.57 2.57 0.34
C PRO A 276 -22.93 3.83 -0.26
N THR A 277 -23.43 4.30 -1.42
CA THR A 277 -22.80 5.43 -2.14
C THR A 277 -22.84 6.73 -1.34
N ASP A 278 -23.87 6.95 -0.53
CA ASP A 278 -24.01 8.11 0.37
C ASP A 278 -22.92 8.15 1.45
N TRP A 279 -22.28 7.02 1.77
CA TRP A 279 -21.15 6.96 2.70
C TRP A 279 -19.99 7.88 2.28
N PHE A 280 -19.75 8.02 0.98
CA PHE A 280 -18.62 8.77 0.42
C PHE A 280 -18.87 10.28 0.32
N THR A 281 -20.13 10.72 0.38
CA THR A 281 -20.56 12.10 0.08
C THR A 281 -19.93 13.16 0.98
N THR A 282 -19.59 12.78 2.21
CA THR A 282 -19.06 13.68 3.24
C THR A 282 -17.55 13.50 3.47
N PHE A 283 -16.85 12.76 2.60
CA PHE A 283 -15.41 12.57 2.73
C PHE A 283 -14.68 13.92 2.63
N PRO A 284 -13.91 14.34 3.66
CA PRO A 284 -13.29 15.67 3.71
C PRO A 284 -11.96 15.69 2.95
N VAL A 285 -12.02 15.52 1.63
CA VAL A 285 -10.88 15.54 0.71
C VAL A 285 -11.30 16.27 -0.57
N ASN A 286 -10.38 16.96 -1.25
CA ASN A 286 -10.74 17.72 -2.45
C ASN A 286 -10.90 16.83 -3.70
N SER A 287 -10.00 15.87 -3.88
CA SER A 287 -9.95 14.99 -5.06
C SER A 287 -9.35 13.63 -4.69
N VAL A 288 -9.79 12.57 -5.36
CA VAL A 288 -9.30 11.20 -5.18
C VAL A 288 -8.83 10.62 -6.51
N LEU A 289 -7.60 10.10 -6.55
CA LEU A 289 -7.10 9.27 -7.65
C LEU A 289 -7.10 7.81 -7.22
N ILE A 290 -7.76 6.96 -7.99
CA ILE A 290 -7.68 5.51 -7.90
C ILE A 290 -6.90 5.01 -9.12
N THR A 291 -5.87 4.20 -8.90
CA THR A 291 -5.16 3.55 -10.00
C THR A 291 -5.27 2.04 -9.92
N GLY A 292 -5.07 1.36 -11.05
CA GLY A 292 -4.92 -0.09 -11.12
C GLY A 292 -4.01 -0.51 -12.27
N GLY A 293 -3.45 -1.71 -12.17
CA GLY A 293 -2.67 -2.35 -13.23
C GLY A 293 -3.57 -3.06 -14.24
N GLY A 294 -3.32 -2.87 -15.54
CA GLY A 294 -4.09 -3.50 -16.61
C GLY A 294 -4.02 -5.03 -16.64
N ASN A 295 -2.98 -5.62 -16.04
CA ASN A 295 -2.78 -7.07 -15.94
C ASN A 295 -3.06 -7.60 -14.53
N GLU A 296 -3.54 -6.77 -13.60
CA GLU A 296 -3.77 -7.21 -12.21
C GLU A 296 -5.10 -7.94 -12.05
N ILE A 297 -5.12 -8.96 -11.19
CA ILE A 297 -6.32 -9.80 -10.97
C ILE A 297 -7.44 -9.05 -10.26
N MET A 298 -7.10 -7.98 -9.52
CA MET A 298 -8.04 -7.14 -8.77
C MET A 298 -8.67 -6.03 -9.61
N LEU A 299 -8.26 -5.85 -10.87
CA LEU A 299 -8.73 -4.75 -11.71
C LEU A 299 -10.27 -4.65 -11.77
N PRO A 300 -11.04 -5.75 -11.95
CA PRO A 300 -12.49 -5.66 -11.96
C PRO A 300 -13.08 -5.11 -10.64
N LEU A 301 -12.50 -5.49 -9.49
CA LEU A 301 -12.94 -5.00 -8.18
C LEU A 301 -12.61 -3.51 -8.00
N ILE A 302 -11.43 -3.09 -8.49
CA ILE A 302 -11.00 -1.68 -8.46
C ILE A 302 -11.90 -0.82 -9.34
N GLN A 303 -12.26 -1.32 -10.53
CA GLN A 303 -13.18 -0.64 -11.45
C GLN A 303 -14.59 -0.51 -10.88
N ASP A 304 -15.11 -1.58 -10.27
CA ASP A 304 -16.41 -1.57 -9.60
C ASP A 304 -16.43 -0.57 -8.43
N PHE A 305 -15.41 -0.64 -7.56
CA PHE A 305 -15.26 0.32 -6.47
C PHE A 305 -15.17 1.77 -6.97
N ALA A 306 -14.35 2.05 -7.98
CA ALA A 306 -14.21 3.40 -8.52
C ALA A 306 -15.50 3.92 -9.17
N GLY A 307 -16.28 3.04 -9.82
CA GLY A 307 -17.61 3.38 -10.34
C GLY A 307 -18.56 3.78 -9.21
N LYS A 308 -18.63 2.95 -8.17
CA LYS A 308 -19.46 3.20 -6.99
C LYS A 308 -19.04 4.44 -6.21
N PHE A 309 -17.74 4.69 -6.08
CA PHE A 309 -17.21 5.88 -5.40
C PHE A 309 -17.59 7.15 -6.17
N LYS A 310 -17.53 7.14 -7.51
CA LYS A 310 -17.95 8.25 -8.37
C LYS A 310 -19.44 8.60 -8.26
N GLU A 311 -20.28 7.63 -7.93
CA GLU A 311 -21.71 7.90 -7.67
C GLU A 311 -21.92 8.69 -6.36
N GLY A 312 -21.04 8.51 -5.38
CA GLY A 312 -21.11 9.17 -4.08
C GLY A 312 -20.24 10.41 -3.91
N PHE A 313 -19.20 10.58 -4.74
CA PHE A 313 -18.22 11.65 -4.62
C PHE A 313 -17.79 12.14 -6.01
N GLU A 314 -17.85 13.44 -6.25
CA GLU A 314 -17.72 14.03 -7.59
C GLU A 314 -16.28 13.98 -8.15
N ASN A 315 -15.29 14.35 -7.33
CA ASN A 315 -13.91 14.57 -7.78
C ASN A 315 -13.06 13.30 -7.69
N VAL A 316 -13.42 12.28 -8.48
CA VAL A 316 -12.70 11.00 -8.52
C VAL A 316 -12.20 10.70 -9.92
N GLU A 317 -10.92 10.34 -10.01
CA GLU A 317 -10.33 9.83 -11.23
C GLU A 317 -9.96 8.34 -11.08
N LEU A 318 -10.22 7.56 -12.13
CA LEU A 318 -9.73 6.18 -12.25
C LEU A 318 -8.72 6.14 -13.40
N PHE A 319 -7.54 5.58 -13.14
CA PHE A 319 -6.53 5.34 -14.17
C PHE A 319 -6.03 3.89 -14.18
N VAL A 320 -5.99 3.28 -15.36
CA VAL A 320 -5.50 1.91 -15.53
C VAL A 320 -4.18 1.93 -16.29
N GLY A 321 -3.09 1.51 -15.65
CA GLY A 321 -1.76 1.40 -16.24
C GLY A 321 -1.67 0.21 -17.20
N PRO A 322 -1.58 0.42 -18.53
CA PRO A 322 -1.64 -0.69 -19.49
C PRO A 322 -0.51 -1.71 -19.30
N GLY A 323 -0.89 -2.98 -19.13
CA GLY A 323 0.05 -4.10 -18.97
C GLY A 323 0.80 -4.13 -17.62
N GLU A 324 0.43 -3.27 -16.68
CA GLU A 324 1.06 -3.21 -15.35
C GLU A 324 0.41 -4.17 -14.36
N CYS A 325 1.18 -4.61 -13.37
CA CYS A 325 0.71 -5.46 -12.27
C CYS A 325 0.12 -4.64 -11.12
N HIS A 326 -0.36 -5.34 -10.09
CA HIS A 326 -0.72 -4.78 -8.79
C HIS A 326 0.45 -3.98 -8.21
N VAL A 327 0.21 -2.71 -7.89
CA VAL A 327 1.20 -1.77 -7.30
C VAL A 327 2.53 -1.73 -8.07
N ALA A 328 2.46 -1.69 -9.41
CA ALA A 328 3.62 -1.59 -10.28
C ALA A 328 4.63 -0.48 -9.88
N PRO A 329 4.21 0.75 -9.50
CA PRO A 329 5.16 1.83 -9.18
C PRO A 329 6.17 1.49 -8.08
N VAL A 330 5.79 0.62 -7.14
CA VAL A 330 6.65 0.21 -6.03
C VAL A 330 7.39 -1.09 -6.35
N TYR A 331 6.67 -2.12 -6.79
CA TYR A 331 7.27 -3.45 -6.97
C TYR A 331 8.23 -3.53 -8.16
N HIS A 332 8.07 -2.68 -9.17
CA HIS A 332 9.06 -2.59 -10.26
C HIS A 332 10.40 -2.09 -9.72
N LEU A 333 10.39 -1.04 -8.91
CA LEU A 333 11.58 -0.48 -8.25
C LEU A 333 12.22 -1.46 -7.25
N GLU A 334 11.41 -2.24 -6.54
CA GLU A 334 11.89 -3.32 -5.67
C GLU A 334 12.62 -4.40 -6.47
N MET A 335 12.07 -4.77 -7.63
CA MET A 335 12.63 -5.79 -8.54
C MET A 335 13.74 -5.26 -9.46
N GLY A 336 14.18 -4.01 -9.26
CA GLY A 336 15.29 -3.39 -9.97
C GLY A 336 14.93 -2.84 -11.35
N ASP A 337 13.66 -2.77 -11.70
CA ASP A 337 13.19 -2.05 -12.89
C ASP A 337 12.94 -0.58 -12.54
N ASN A 338 13.85 0.29 -12.99
CA ASN A 338 13.80 1.74 -12.70
C ASN A 338 13.03 2.53 -13.76
N ASN A 339 12.35 1.87 -14.70
CA ASN A 339 11.50 2.57 -15.65
C ASN A 339 10.29 3.16 -14.94
N LYS A 340 9.87 4.35 -15.35
CA LYS A 340 8.61 4.92 -14.86
C LYS A 340 7.44 4.03 -15.30
N THR A 341 6.52 3.83 -14.37
CA THR A 341 5.23 3.18 -14.63
C THR A 341 4.20 4.24 -15.00
N GLU A 342 3.22 3.86 -15.80
CA GLU A 342 2.08 4.71 -16.16
C GLU A 342 1.25 5.06 -14.92
N GLN A 343 1.05 4.11 -14.00
CA GLN A 343 0.46 4.41 -12.70
C GLN A 343 1.26 5.48 -11.94
N GLY A 344 2.59 5.35 -11.88
CA GLY A 344 3.47 6.32 -11.21
C GLY A 344 3.42 7.71 -11.84
N ASN A 345 3.50 7.77 -13.18
CA ASN A 345 3.34 9.02 -13.94
C ASN A 345 2.01 9.71 -13.64
N LYS A 346 0.92 8.92 -13.56
CA LYS A 346 -0.39 9.47 -13.27
C LYS A 346 -0.48 10.03 -11.85
N VAL A 347 0.11 9.35 -10.87
CA VAL A 347 0.18 9.81 -9.48
C VAL A 347 0.95 11.12 -9.37
N GLU A 348 2.12 11.22 -10.01
CA GLU A 348 2.91 12.44 -10.09
C GLU A 348 2.09 13.60 -10.69
N ALA A 349 1.48 13.38 -11.85
CA ALA A 349 0.70 14.41 -12.55
C ALA A 349 -0.53 14.88 -11.73
N PHE A 350 -1.22 13.94 -11.07
CA PHE A 350 -2.36 14.25 -10.22
C PHE A 350 -1.96 15.12 -9.03
N LEU A 351 -0.90 14.74 -8.30
CA LEU A 351 -0.42 15.49 -7.14
C LEU A 351 0.12 16.87 -7.56
N ALA A 352 0.87 16.95 -8.66
CA ALA A 352 1.38 18.22 -9.18
C ALA A 352 0.25 19.20 -9.55
N GLY A 353 -0.89 18.69 -10.03
CA GLY A 353 -2.04 19.51 -10.40
C GLY A 353 -2.85 20.05 -9.21
N LEU A 354 -2.69 19.47 -8.02
CA LEU A 354 -3.40 19.89 -6.79
C LEU A 354 -2.56 20.76 -5.85
N MET A 355 -1.22 20.70 -5.96
CA MET A 355 -0.27 21.45 -5.12
C MET A 355 0.04 22.84 -5.66
#